data_AF-A0A0F8XK77-F1
#
_entry.id   AF-A0A0F8XK77-F1
#
_cell.length_a   1.000
_cell.length_b   1.000
_cell.length_c   1.000
_cell.angle_alpha   90.00
_cell.angle_beta   90.00
_cell.angle_gamma   90.00
#
_symmetry.space_group_name_H-M   'P 1'
#
loop_
_entity.id
_entity.type
_entity.pdbx_description
1 polymer ?
#
loop_
_entity_poly.entity_id
_entity_poly.type
_entity_poly.pdbx_seq_one_letter_code
_entity_poly.pdbx_strand_id
1 'polypeptide(L)'
;IIFILDVKRFREAAGTTENLIKMQAQIDAKQYGNAVVVRMEQEPGASGKIVIAHYRKVLIGLPFLGDRVTGSKDVRATPLASYCEAGQVKLVNGRWIDPWLDELTIFPDGEHDDQVDSASGAFNFLAGPMPSTAELLAQAARQGQRIRS
;
A
#
# COMPACT_ATOMS: atom_id res chain seq x y z
N ILE A 1 -17.89 2.75 -5.77
CA ILE A 1 -17.62 3.55 -4.56
C ILE A 1 -16.54 2.87 -3.72
N ILE A 2 -15.49 3.61 -3.33
CA ILE A 2 -14.37 3.18 -2.48
C ILE A 2 -14.33 4.08 -1.24
N PHE A 3 -13.93 3.51 -0.10
CA PHE A 3 -13.81 4.22 1.17
C PHE A 3 -12.36 4.27 1.62
N ILE A 4 -11.91 5.44 2.08
CA ILE A 4 -10.69 5.59 2.88
C ILE A 4 -11.11 5.66 4.34
N LEU A 5 -10.69 4.65 5.12
CA LEU A 5 -11.14 4.46 6.50
C LEU A 5 -10.28 5.29 7.48
N ASP A 6 -8.96 5.20 7.32
CA ASP A 6 -8.00 5.94 8.11
C ASP A 6 -6.70 6.17 7.33
N VAL A 7 -5.93 7.15 7.80
CA VAL A 7 -4.56 7.39 7.35
C VAL A 7 -3.70 7.66 8.58
N LYS A 8 -2.58 6.96 8.68
CA LYS A 8 -1.58 7.14 9.73
C LYS A 8 -0.30 7.65 9.11
N ARG A 9 -0.06 8.96 9.25
CA ARG A 9 1.19 9.62 8.84
C ARG A 9 2.12 9.76 10.04
N PHE A 10 3.37 9.33 9.89
CA PHE A 10 4.40 9.43 10.92
C PHE A 10 5.79 9.50 10.28
N ARG A 11 6.75 10.08 11.00
CA ARG A 11 8.17 10.14 10.60
C ARG A 11 9.00 9.63 11.76
N GLU A 12 9.39 8.36 11.67
CA GLU A 12 9.99 7.63 12.78
C GLU A 12 11.28 6.92 12.35
N ALA A 13 12.09 6.53 13.34
CA ALA A 13 13.23 5.65 13.09
C ALA A 13 12.76 4.27 12.56
N ALA A 14 13.59 3.61 11.76
CA ALA A 14 13.23 2.39 11.04
C ALA A 14 12.59 1.30 11.93
N GLY A 15 13.13 1.05 13.13
CA GLY A 15 12.58 0.06 14.07
C GLY A 15 11.20 0.44 14.63
N THR A 16 10.97 1.74 14.87
CA THR A 16 9.66 2.23 15.30
C THR A 16 8.64 2.13 14.17
N THR A 17 9.02 2.53 12.95
CA THR A 17 8.19 2.39 11.74
C THR A 17 7.74 0.94 11.52
N GLU A 18 8.65 -0.01 11.60
CA GLU A 18 8.34 -1.44 11.44
C GLU A 18 7.33 -1.92 12.48
N ASN A 19 7.52 -1.54 13.75
CA ASN A 19 6.61 -1.91 14.83
C ASN A 19 5.22 -1.30 14.65
N LEU A 20 5.13 -0.04 14.20
CA LEU A 20 3.86 0.62 13.91
C LEU A 20 3.11 -0.06 12.76
N ILE A 21 3.80 -0.40 11.66
CA ILE A 21 3.21 -1.12 10.53
C ILE A 21 2.70 -2.49 10.99
N LYS A 22 3.50 -3.24 11.74
CA LYS A 22 3.11 -4.55 12.26
C LYS A 22 1.91 -4.46 13.20
N MET A 23 1.94 -3.51 14.14
CA MET A 23 0.85 -3.31 15.08
C MET A 23 -0.45 -2.94 14.35
N GLN A 24 -0.39 -2.05 13.36
CA GLN A 24 -1.56 -1.69 12.57
C GLN A 24 -2.11 -2.89 11.80
N ALA A 25 -1.26 -3.63 11.10
CA ALA A 25 -1.68 -4.81 10.35
C ALA A 25 -2.33 -5.88 11.25
N GLN A 26 -1.87 -6.02 12.51
CA GLN A 26 -2.49 -6.91 13.50
C GLN A 26 -3.86 -6.43 13.97
N ILE A 27 -4.03 -5.11 14.14
CA ILE A 27 -5.33 -4.51 14.47
C ILE A 27 -6.32 -4.78 13.34
N ASP A 28 -5.92 -4.53 12.09
CA ASP A 28 -6.77 -4.75 10.91
C ASP A 28 -7.11 -6.24 10.73
N ALA A 29 -6.12 -7.12 10.90
CA ALA A 29 -6.33 -8.56 10.87
C ALA A 29 -7.35 -9.04 11.91
N LYS A 30 -7.27 -8.50 13.14
CA LYS A 30 -8.22 -8.82 14.20
C LYS A 30 -9.62 -8.27 13.91
N GLN A 31 -9.70 -7.05 13.40
CA GLN A 31 -10.97 -6.35 13.15
C GLN A 31 -11.71 -6.94 11.94
N TYR A 32 -10.98 -7.32 10.89
CA TYR A 32 -11.55 -7.74 9.60
C TYR A 32 -11.29 -9.21 9.26
N GLY A 33 -10.82 -10.02 10.22
CA GLY A 33 -10.62 -11.47 10.05
C GLY A 33 -9.61 -11.83 8.96
N ASN A 34 -8.47 -11.15 8.92
CA ASN A 34 -7.43 -11.30 7.88
C ASN A 34 -7.90 -10.98 6.43
N ALA A 35 -9.01 -10.26 6.25
CA ALA A 35 -9.45 -9.84 4.92
C ALA A 35 -8.64 -8.66 4.35
N VAL A 36 -7.90 -7.92 5.18
CA VAL A 36 -7.10 -6.77 4.77
C VAL A 36 -5.72 -7.21 4.30
N VAL A 37 -5.40 -6.91 3.05
CA VAL A 37 -4.09 -7.17 2.46
C VAL A 37 -3.20 -5.95 2.58
N VAL A 38 -2.08 -6.10 3.29
CA VAL A 38 -1.05 -5.05 3.36
C VAL A 38 -0.29 -5.02 2.04
N ARG A 39 -0.33 -3.87 1.38
CA ARG A 39 0.44 -3.58 0.17
C ARG A 39 1.62 -2.67 0.50
N MET A 40 2.76 -2.95 -0.09
CA MET A 40 3.97 -2.14 0.08
C MET A 40 4.67 -1.99 -1.25
N GLU A 41 4.92 -0.75 -1.65
CA GLU A 41 5.66 -0.45 -2.88
C GLU A 41 7.08 -1.02 -2.80
N GLN A 42 7.51 -1.66 -3.89
CA GLN A 42 8.84 -2.20 -4.06
C GLN A 42 9.60 -1.36 -5.08
N GLU A 43 10.55 -0.58 -4.59
CA GLU A 43 11.49 0.15 -5.44
C GLU A 43 12.24 -0.78 -6.42
N PRO A 44 12.60 -0.27 -7.61
CA PRO A 44 13.45 -1.00 -8.53
C PRO A 44 14.85 -1.21 -7.92
N GLY A 45 15.39 -2.41 -8.08
CA GLY A 45 16.76 -2.75 -7.65
C GLY A 45 16.82 -3.81 -6.57
N ALA A 46 18.00 -3.93 -5.95
CA ALA A 46 18.26 -4.92 -4.90
C ALA A 46 17.71 -4.48 -3.54
N SER A 47 17.81 -3.19 -3.22
CA SER A 47 17.32 -2.59 -1.96
C SER A 47 15.82 -2.86 -1.77
N GLY A 48 14.98 -2.53 -2.76
CA GLY A 48 13.54 -2.76 -2.69
C GLY A 48 13.19 -4.24 -2.48
N LYS A 49 13.89 -5.16 -3.17
CA LYS A 49 13.69 -6.61 -2.96
C LYS A 49 14.04 -7.06 -1.54
N ILE A 50 15.10 -6.50 -0.96
CA ILE A 50 15.51 -6.79 0.41
C ILE A 50 14.45 -6.29 1.39
N VAL A 51 13.94 -5.06 1.20
CA VAL A 51 12.87 -4.48 2.03
C VAL A 51 11.61 -5.35 2.00
N ILE A 52 11.13 -5.75 0.82
CA ILE A 52 9.97 -6.64 0.71
C ILE A 52 10.23 -8.01 1.34
N ALA A 53 11.42 -8.59 1.13
CA ALA A 53 11.77 -9.87 1.75
C ALA A 53 11.85 -9.78 3.29
N HIS A 54 12.27 -8.63 3.82
CA HIS A 54 12.28 -8.33 5.24
C HIS A 54 10.86 -8.22 5.81
N TYR A 55 10.00 -7.39 5.21
CA TYR A 55 8.62 -7.22 5.67
C TYR A 55 7.77 -8.49 5.58
N ARG A 56 8.08 -9.41 4.66
CA ARG A 56 7.50 -10.77 4.67
C ARG A 56 7.75 -11.54 5.96
N LYS A 57 8.92 -11.35 6.60
CA LYS A 57 9.25 -11.98 7.88
C LYS A 57 8.58 -11.24 9.04
N VAL A 58 8.60 -9.91 8.99
CA VAL A 58 7.97 -9.04 10.02
C VAL A 58 6.47 -9.32 10.13
N LEU A 59 5.80 -9.47 8.99
CA LEU A 59 4.35 -9.65 8.87
C LEU A 59 3.95 -11.13 8.70
N ILE A 60 4.76 -12.06 9.23
CA ILE A 60 4.45 -13.49 9.16
C ILE A 60 3.07 -13.79 9.77
N GLY A 61 2.25 -14.55 9.03
CA GLY A 61 0.87 -14.87 9.43
C GLY A 61 -0.17 -13.81 9.08
N LEU A 62 0.24 -12.69 8.46
CA LEU A 62 -0.66 -11.63 7.98
C LEU A 62 -0.65 -11.60 6.45
N PRO A 63 -1.75 -11.18 5.79
CA PRO A 63 -1.78 -11.04 4.34
C PRO A 63 -0.91 -9.86 3.91
N PHE A 64 0.22 -10.14 3.24
CA PHE A 64 1.17 -9.14 2.77
C PHE A 64 1.63 -9.42 1.34
N LEU A 65 1.56 -8.40 0.48
CA LEU A 65 2.03 -8.49 -0.90
C LEU A 65 2.81 -7.22 -1.28
N GLY A 66 4.07 -7.39 -1.69
CA GLY A 66 4.85 -6.33 -2.30
C GLY A 66 4.32 -5.94 -3.68
N ASP A 67 4.47 -4.66 -4.04
CA ASP A 67 4.05 -4.10 -5.31
C ASP A 67 5.25 -3.65 -6.14
N ARG A 68 5.59 -4.41 -7.18
CA ARG A 68 6.65 -4.01 -8.09
C ARG A 68 6.09 -3.04 -9.10
N VAL A 69 6.01 -1.78 -8.71
CA VAL A 69 5.46 -0.72 -9.55
C VAL A 69 6.37 -0.43 -10.74
N THR A 70 5.75 -0.02 -11.85
CA THR A 70 6.42 0.52 -13.04
C THR A 70 5.72 1.80 -13.49
N GLY A 71 6.42 2.68 -14.18
CA GLY A 71 5.90 3.99 -14.57
C GLY A 71 6.05 5.04 -13.47
N SER A 72 5.75 6.30 -13.79
CA SER A 72 5.83 7.41 -12.83
C SER A 72 4.68 7.37 -11.82
N LYS A 73 4.90 7.96 -10.64
CA LYS A 73 3.89 8.08 -9.59
C LYS A 73 2.64 8.79 -10.09
N ASP A 74 2.82 9.88 -10.84
CA ASP A 74 1.73 10.68 -11.39
C ASP A 74 0.76 9.86 -12.23
N VAL A 75 1.29 9.02 -13.13
CA VAL A 75 0.49 8.16 -13.99
C VAL A 75 -0.26 7.10 -13.17
N ARG A 76 0.35 6.61 -12.07
CA ARG A 76 -0.30 5.64 -11.17
C ARG A 76 -1.40 6.27 -10.31
N ALA A 77 -1.32 7.57 -10.05
CA ALA A 77 -2.33 8.31 -9.29
C ALA A 77 -3.56 8.69 -10.14
N THR A 78 -3.43 8.78 -11.47
CA THR A 78 -4.52 9.15 -12.39
C THR A 78 -5.82 8.36 -12.20
N PRO A 79 -5.82 7.02 -12.01
CA PRO A 79 -7.05 6.26 -11.80
C PRO A 79 -7.78 6.67 -10.51
N LEU A 80 -7.05 6.90 -9.42
CA LEU A 80 -7.62 7.38 -8.16
C LEU A 80 -8.21 8.78 -8.34
N ALA A 81 -7.47 9.70 -8.98
CA ALA A 81 -7.92 11.07 -9.24
C ALA A 81 -9.24 11.10 -10.01
N SER A 82 -9.36 10.32 -11.09
CA SER A 82 -10.60 10.20 -11.87
C SER A 82 -11.78 9.68 -11.02
N TYR A 83 -11.53 8.75 -10.10
CA TYR A 83 -12.56 8.23 -9.20
C TYR A 83 -12.97 9.25 -8.12
N CYS A 84 -12.03 10.08 -7.66
CA CYS A 84 -12.30 11.22 -6.78
C CYS A 84 -13.18 12.26 -7.49
N GLU A 85 -12.84 12.65 -8.72
CA GLU A 85 -13.60 13.60 -9.55
C GLU A 85 -15.05 13.12 -9.79
N ALA A 86 -15.24 11.82 -9.98
CA ALA A 86 -16.56 11.19 -10.12
C ALA A 86 -17.35 11.09 -8.80
N GLY A 87 -16.81 11.60 -7.69
CA GLY A 87 -17.42 11.53 -6.36
C GLY A 87 -17.54 10.11 -5.81
N GLN A 88 -16.76 9.16 -6.33
CA GLN A 88 -16.81 7.74 -6.00
C GLN A 88 -15.86 7.34 -4.86
N VAL A 89 -15.04 8.27 -4.36
CA VAL A 89 -14.23 8.09 -3.15
C VAL A 89 -14.92 8.78 -1.99
N LYS A 90 -15.03 8.09 -0.86
CA LYS A 90 -15.63 8.59 0.38
C LYS A 90 -14.62 8.47 1.52
N LEU A 91 -14.57 9.48 2.39
CA LEU A 91 -13.69 9.51 3.55
C LEU A 91 -14.50 9.25 4.81
N VAL A 92 -14.04 8.35 5.65
CA VAL A 92 -14.59 8.20 7.01
C VAL A 92 -14.04 9.32 7.87
N ASN A 93 -14.92 10.05 8.57
CA ASN A 93 -14.54 11.23 9.34
C ASN A 93 -13.38 10.95 10.31
N GLY A 94 -12.35 11.80 10.27
CA GLY A 94 -11.17 11.66 11.11
C GLY A 94 -10.21 12.84 10.99
N ARG A 95 -9.34 13.01 12.00
CA ARG A 95 -8.34 14.09 12.05
C ARG A 95 -7.28 14.01 10.95
N TRP A 96 -7.20 12.87 10.27
CA TRP A 96 -6.26 12.63 9.19
C TRP A 96 -6.69 13.27 7.86
N ILE A 97 -7.96 13.67 7.73
CA ILE A 97 -8.54 14.13 6.45
C ILE A 97 -7.85 15.40 5.94
N ASP A 98 -7.79 16.46 6.74
CA ASP A 98 -7.24 17.75 6.30
C ASP A 98 -5.78 17.61 5.82
N PRO A 99 -4.82 17.08 6.62
CA PRO A 99 -3.43 16.93 6.15
C PRO A 99 -3.26 15.89 5.02
N TRP A 100 -4.23 15.01 4.82
CA TRP A 100 -4.24 14.09 3.68
C TRP A 100 -4.72 14.79 2.40
N LEU A 101 -5.80 15.57 2.48
CA LEU A 101 -6.33 16.36 1.36
C LEU A 101 -5.33 17.44 0.91
N ASP A 102 -4.66 18.10 1.86
CA ASP A 102 -3.62 19.09 1.55
C ASP A 102 -2.51 18.46 0.68
N GLU A 103 -2.06 17.24 1.00
CA GLU A 103 -1.05 16.54 0.20
C GLU A 103 -1.59 16.06 -1.15
N LEU A 104 -2.82 15.52 -1.19
CA LEU A 104 -3.43 15.02 -2.42
C LEU A 104 -3.71 16.13 -3.44
N THR A 105 -4.00 17.34 -2.98
CA THR A 105 -4.37 18.47 -3.85
C THR A 105 -3.16 19.26 -4.36
N ILE A 106 -2.00 19.16 -3.70
CA ILE A 106 -0.76 19.78 -4.15
C ILE A 106 0.06 18.86 -5.08
N PHE A 107 -0.19 17.55 -5.04
CA PHE A 107 0.51 16.58 -5.88
C PHE A 107 0.27 16.85 -7.38
N PRO A 108 1.30 16.80 -8.24
CA PRO A 108 2.65 16.29 -8.00
C PRO A 108 3.67 17.32 -7.51
N ASP A 109 3.26 18.57 -7.28
CA ASP A 109 4.15 19.70 -6.98
C ASP A 109 4.51 19.84 -5.48
N GLY A 110 3.96 18.97 -4.62
CA GLY A 110 4.23 18.96 -3.18
C GLY A 110 5.60 18.39 -2.79
N GLU A 111 6.04 18.70 -1.57
CA GLU A 111 7.28 18.14 -0.99
C GLU A 111 7.16 16.65 -0.59
N HIS A 112 5.93 16.14 -0.53
CA HIS A 112 5.61 14.81 -0.05
C HIS A 112 4.63 14.13 -1.00
N ASP A 113 4.85 12.83 -1.25
CA ASP A 113 4.00 12.00 -2.10
C ASP A 113 3.59 10.67 -1.45
N ASP A 114 4.03 10.39 -0.22
CA ASP A 114 3.80 9.13 0.48
C ASP A 114 2.31 8.81 0.67
N GLN A 115 1.48 9.82 0.96
CA GLN A 115 0.03 9.63 1.14
C GLN A 115 -0.68 9.39 -0.19
N VAL A 116 -0.18 10.00 -1.27
CA VAL A 116 -0.70 9.79 -2.63
C VAL A 116 -0.30 8.41 -3.15
N ASP A 117 0.94 7.99 -2.92
CA ASP A 117 1.43 6.67 -3.31
C ASP A 117 0.69 5.55 -2.58
N SER A 118 0.50 5.69 -1.27
CA SER A 118 -0.24 4.70 -0.48
C SER A 118 -1.70 4.58 -0.93
N ALA A 119 -2.40 5.71 -1.15
CA ALA A 119 -3.79 5.71 -1.58
C ALA A 119 -3.95 5.19 -3.03
N SER A 120 -3.10 5.63 -3.96
CA SER A 120 -3.15 5.21 -5.35
C SER A 120 -2.77 3.74 -5.53
N GLY A 121 -1.75 3.26 -4.79
CA GLY A 121 -1.38 1.84 -4.75
C GLY A 121 -2.50 0.96 -4.23
N ALA A 122 -3.17 1.37 -3.14
CA ALA A 122 -4.32 0.66 -2.61
C ALA A 122 -5.50 0.65 -3.60
N PHE A 123 -5.81 1.80 -4.21
CA PHE A 123 -6.85 1.91 -5.24
C PHE A 123 -6.57 0.97 -6.42
N ASN A 124 -5.36 1.00 -6.96
CA ASN A 124 -4.99 0.17 -8.11
C ASN A 124 -5.03 -1.33 -7.79
N PHE A 125 -4.68 -1.72 -6.56
CA PHE A 125 -4.83 -3.10 -6.10
C PHE A 125 -6.31 -3.54 -6.02
N LEU A 126 -7.19 -2.67 -5.52
CA LEU A 126 -8.63 -2.97 -5.39
C LEU A 126 -9.38 -2.91 -6.72
N ALA A 127 -8.99 -1.99 -7.62
CA ALA A 127 -9.60 -1.80 -8.92
C ALA A 127 -9.07 -2.78 -9.98
N GLY A 128 -7.87 -3.34 -9.76
CA GLY A 128 -7.32 -4.40 -10.59
C GLY A 128 -8.13 -5.70 -10.46
N PRO A 129 -8.00 -6.63 -11.42
CA PRO A 129 -8.57 -7.96 -11.27
C PRO A 129 -8.01 -8.59 -10.00
N MET A 130 -8.89 -8.96 -9.06
CA MET A 130 -8.53 -9.73 -7.87
C MET A 130 -7.68 -10.92 -8.33
N PRO A 131 -6.40 -11.00 -7.95
CA PRO A 131 -5.57 -12.12 -8.37
C PRO A 131 -6.21 -13.37 -7.79
N SER A 132 -6.54 -14.31 -8.68
CA SER A 132 -7.05 -15.61 -8.28
C SER A 132 -6.10 -16.28 -7.29
N THR A 133 -6.59 -17.20 -6.47
CA THR A 133 -5.74 -17.98 -5.56
C THR A 133 -4.56 -18.62 -6.31
N ALA A 134 -4.75 -19.02 -7.57
CA ALA A 134 -3.70 -19.53 -8.44
C ALA A 134 -2.63 -18.48 -8.78
N GLU A 135 -3.02 -17.23 -9.05
CA GLU A 135 -2.09 -16.14 -9.35
C GLU A 135 -1.30 -15.68 -8.12
N LEU A 136 -1.94 -15.66 -6.94
CA LEU A 136 -1.27 -15.41 -5.66
C LEU A 136 -0.21 -16.47 -5.38
N LEU A 137 -0.54 -17.75 -5.58
CA LEU A 137 0.40 -18.86 -5.44
C LEU A 137 1.52 -18.81 -6.50
N ALA A 138 1.21 -18.47 -7.74
CA ALA A 138 2.20 -18.33 -8.81
C ALA A 138 3.13 -17.13 -8.61
N GLN A 139 2.64 -16.02 -8.05
CA GLN A 139 3.47 -14.88 -7.68
C GLN A 139 4.40 -15.23 -6.50
N ALA A 140 3.92 -15.94 -5.50
CA ALA A 140 4.75 -16.46 -4.40
C ALA A 140 5.85 -17.41 -4.91
N ALA A 141 5.50 -18.35 -5.80
CA ALA A 141 6.43 -19.33 -6.36
C ALA A 141 7.51 -18.68 -7.25
N ARG A 142 7.14 -17.74 -8.13
CA ARG A 142 8.09 -17.01 -9.00
C ARG A 142 9.12 -16.19 -8.22
N GLN A 143 8.78 -15.76 -7.01
CA GLN A 143 9.68 -14.99 -6.16
C GLN A 143 10.56 -15.87 -5.26
N GLY A 144 10.11 -17.09 -4.91
CA GLY A 144 10.89 -18.06 -4.15
C GLY A 144 11.98 -18.81 -4.96
N GLN A 145 11.81 -18.95 -6.28
CA GLN A 145 12.76 -19.68 -7.14
C GLN A 145 14.09 -18.95 -7.42
N ARG A 146 14.21 -17.65 -7.09
CA ARG A 146 15.43 -16.86 -7.33
C ARG A 146 16.50 -16.92 -6.23
N ILE A 147 16.29 -17.72 -5.17
CA ILE A 147 17.24 -17.87 -4.04
C ILE A 147 18.07 -19.17 -4.17
N ARG A 148 17.78 -20.01 -5.17
CA ARG A 148 18.46 -21.32 -5.39
C ARG A 148 19.38 -21.37 -6.63
N SER A 149 19.81 -20.22 -7.16
CA SER A 149 20.80 -20.15 -8.24
C SER A 149 22.08 -19.47 -7.77
#